data_AF-A0A081AZ26-F1
#
_entry.id   AF-A0A081AZ26-F1
#
_cell.length_a   1.000
_cell.length_b   1.000
_cell.length_c   1.000
_cell.angle_alpha   90.00
_cell.angle_beta   90.00
_cell.angle_gamma   90.00
#
_symmetry.space_group_name_H-M   'P 1'
#
loop_
_entity.id
_entity.type
_entity.pdbx_description
1 polymer ?
#
loop_
_entity_poly.entity_id
_entity_poly.type
_entity_poly.pdbx_seq_one_letter_code
_entity_poly.pdbx_strand_id
1 'polypeptide(L)'
;MPSLSPGSQASPALKTLLDTPIAEPEMVVWLRDLTLAMSIRHKPNQDVSFELTVRRKHPKAPLSIEAASWTQSRPFSDYCTLRKNLLRELQPGHSCSAECKWLYNVVKQHFPKTQPKFAPCAYKTDRQRVGLLRALTTIQSTLVTHGNRGCKILMGGVLNTFSAFLACDRSSVSRTSLALPVPYRQGLISLPNSLGRKLASLRTLSRVRR
;
A
#
# COMPACT_ATOMS: atom_id res chain seq x y z
N MET A 1 -23.17 3.70 81.56
CA MET A 1 -23.39 5.15 81.40
C MET A 1 -22.10 5.85 81.74
N PRO A 2 -21.54 6.79 80.94
CA PRO A 2 -21.91 7.28 79.59
C PRO A 2 -20.93 6.74 78.51
N SER A 3 -21.27 6.39 77.25
CA SER A 3 -21.91 7.06 76.10
C SER A 3 -21.10 8.20 75.46
N LEU A 4 -20.55 7.94 74.25
CA LEU A 4 -20.44 8.89 73.12
C LEU A 4 -19.92 8.18 71.84
N SER A 5 -20.83 8.00 70.88
CA SER A 5 -20.59 7.96 69.43
C SER A 5 -21.38 9.14 68.82
N PRO A 6 -21.36 9.47 67.51
CA PRO A 6 -20.55 8.97 66.39
C PRO A 6 -19.94 10.11 65.51
N GLY A 7 -19.06 9.78 64.57
CA GLY A 7 -18.49 10.77 63.64
C GLY A 7 -17.88 10.15 62.39
N SER A 8 -18.76 9.81 61.44
CA SER A 8 -18.63 9.95 59.99
C SER A 8 -17.21 10.06 59.41
N GLN A 9 -16.77 9.04 58.66
CA GLN A 9 -16.33 9.28 57.28
C GLN A 9 -16.44 7.98 56.47
N ALA A 10 -17.24 8.09 55.41
CA ALA A 10 -17.46 7.05 54.42
C ALA A 10 -16.61 7.33 53.17
N SER A 11 -16.23 6.24 52.51
CA SER A 11 -16.07 6.11 51.05
C SER A 11 -14.66 6.43 50.48
N PRO A 12 -14.37 6.04 49.21
CA PRO A 12 -13.54 4.87 48.93
C PRO A 12 -12.39 5.21 47.96
N ALA A 13 -11.31 4.44 47.91
CA ALA A 13 -10.28 4.63 46.88
C ALA A 13 -10.00 3.33 46.12
N LEU A 14 -11.06 2.76 45.54
CA LEU A 14 -10.96 2.04 44.28
C LEU A 14 -10.87 3.08 43.17
N LYS A 15 -9.73 3.16 42.47
CA LYS A 15 -9.54 3.59 41.07
C LYS A 15 -8.04 3.78 40.78
N THR A 16 -7.31 2.67 40.72
CA THR A 16 -5.99 2.68 40.09
C THR A 16 -5.79 1.34 39.42
N LEU A 17 -6.44 1.14 38.28
CA LEU A 17 -6.11 0.09 37.34
C LEU A 17 -6.59 0.51 35.95
N LEU A 18 -5.64 1.04 35.19
CA LEU A 18 -5.54 0.92 33.73
C LEU A 18 -6.58 1.67 32.88
N ASP A 19 -6.53 3.00 32.90
CA ASP A 19 -6.70 3.75 31.66
C ASP A 19 -5.37 3.74 30.90
N THR A 20 -5.07 2.63 30.23
CA THR A 20 -4.21 2.72 29.06
C THR A 20 -5.02 3.50 28.02
N PRO A 21 -4.63 4.72 27.64
CA PRO A 21 -5.31 5.40 26.54
C PRO A 21 -5.28 4.44 25.36
N ILE A 22 -6.45 4.15 24.79
CA ILE A 22 -6.62 3.26 23.64
C ILE A 22 -5.58 3.66 22.61
N ALA A 23 -4.50 2.89 22.54
CA ALA A 23 -3.37 3.20 21.68
C ALA A 23 -3.90 3.14 20.25
N GLU A 24 -3.89 4.28 19.56
CA GLU A 24 -4.30 4.34 18.17
C GLU A 24 -3.45 3.35 17.37
N PRO A 25 -4.05 2.52 16.50
CA PRO A 25 -3.28 1.56 15.73
C PRO A 25 -2.15 2.28 14.97
N GLU A 26 -0.92 1.78 15.08
CA GLU A 26 0.26 2.43 14.51
C GLU A 26 0.09 2.77 13.03
N MET A 27 -0.56 1.88 12.27
CA MET A 27 -0.87 2.06 10.86
C MET A 27 -1.80 3.25 10.59
N VAL A 28 -2.75 3.53 11.50
CA VAL A 28 -3.66 4.67 11.40
C VAL A 28 -2.92 5.98 11.67
N VAL A 29 -2.05 5.99 12.68
CA VAL A 29 -1.15 7.13 12.95
C VAL A 29 -0.25 7.38 11.74
N TRP A 30 0.38 6.32 11.22
CA TRP A 30 1.23 6.40 10.05
C TRP A 30 0.48 6.99 8.86
N LEU A 31 -0.72 6.49 8.52
CA LEU A 31 -1.55 7.02 7.43
C LEU A 31 -1.97 8.48 7.66
N ARG A 32 -2.35 8.85 8.89
CA ARG A 32 -2.76 10.22 9.22
C ARG A 32 -1.66 11.22 8.97
N ASP A 33 -0.42 10.81 9.19
CA ASP A 33 0.76 11.64 9.02
C ASP A 33 1.24 11.72 7.56
N LEU A 34 0.53 11.10 6.60
CA LEU A 34 0.83 11.19 5.18
C LEU A 34 0.01 12.27 4.46
N THR A 35 0.62 12.83 3.42
CA THR A 35 0.01 13.67 2.41
C THR A 35 0.26 13.04 1.05
N LEU A 36 -0.79 12.92 0.24
CA LEU A 36 -0.75 12.32 -1.09
C LEU A 36 -0.79 13.42 -2.15
N ALA A 37 0.08 13.31 -3.14
CA ALA A 37 0.07 14.14 -4.34
C ALA A 37 0.24 13.25 -5.57
N MET A 38 -0.33 13.65 -6.71
CA MET A 38 -0.24 12.86 -7.93
C MET A 38 0.09 13.72 -9.15
N SER A 39 1.10 13.29 -9.91
CA SER A 39 1.51 13.84 -11.21
C SER A 39 1.46 12.76 -12.30
N ILE A 40 1.63 13.17 -13.55
CA ILE A 40 1.69 12.27 -14.70
C ILE A 40 3.11 12.31 -15.26
N ARG A 41 3.68 11.12 -15.53
CA ARG A 41 4.94 10.99 -16.27
C ARG A 41 4.64 10.42 -17.65
N HIS A 42 5.00 11.21 -18.68
CA HIS A 42 5.03 10.75 -20.06
C HIS A 42 6.44 10.28 -20.36
N LYS A 43 6.60 9.01 -20.75
CA LYS A 43 7.86 8.52 -21.30
C LYS A 43 7.68 8.39 -22.81
N PRO A 44 8.58 8.94 -23.63
CA PRO A 44 8.53 8.69 -25.06
C PRO A 44 8.61 7.18 -25.28
N ASN A 45 7.68 6.64 -26.08
CA ASN A 45 7.56 5.21 -26.38
C ASN A 45 6.99 4.30 -25.28
N GLN A 46 6.38 4.83 -24.21
CA GLN A 46 5.74 4.02 -23.17
C GLN A 46 4.36 4.55 -22.78
N ASP A 47 3.50 3.66 -22.28
CA ASP A 47 2.19 4.02 -21.73
C ASP A 47 2.32 5.03 -20.57
N VAL A 48 1.31 5.89 -20.45
CA VAL A 48 1.27 6.93 -19.42
C VAL A 48 1.34 6.31 -18.02
N SER A 49 2.28 6.82 -17.22
CA SER A 49 2.45 6.40 -15.82
C SER A 49 1.99 7.51 -14.86
N PHE A 50 1.31 7.11 -13.79
CA PHE A 50 0.86 8.00 -12.74
C PHE A 50 1.87 7.96 -11.59
N GLU A 51 2.43 9.11 -11.27
CA GLU A 51 3.35 9.28 -10.16
C GLU A 51 2.59 9.66 -8.90
N LEU A 52 2.51 8.72 -7.96
CA LEU A 52 2.01 9.00 -6.62
C LEU A 52 3.19 9.39 -5.73
N THR A 53 3.17 10.63 -5.25
CA THR A 53 4.12 11.14 -4.26
C THR A 53 3.46 11.09 -2.88
N VAL A 54 4.12 10.43 -1.94
CA VAL A 54 3.70 10.31 -0.55
C VAL A 54 4.68 11.09 0.31
N ARG A 55 4.17 11.99 1.17
CA ARG A 55 4.99 12.86 2.02
C ARG A 55 4.53 12.75 3.47
N ARG A 56 5.47 12.64 4.41
CA ARG A 56 5.19 12.72 5.85
C ARG A 56 5.07 14.18 6.27
N LYS A 57 4.02 14.52 7.02
CA LYS A 57 3.73 15.89 7.51
C LYS A 57 4.78 16.40 8.49
N HIS A 58 5.28 15.52 9.36
CA HIS A 58 6.28 15.85 10.37
C HIS A 58 7.48 14.90 10.23
N PRO A 59 8.52 15.28 9.46
CA PRO A 59 9.80 14.57 9.44
C PRO A 59 10.41 14.61 10.84
N LYS A 60 10.73 13.45 11.42
CA LYS A 60 11.50 13.39 12.67
C LYS A 60 12.96 13.72 12.30
N ALA A 61 13.43 14.91 12.70
CA ALA A 61 14.79 15.45 12.53
C ALA A 61 15.16 15.95 11.10
N PRO A 62 15.99 17.01 10.99
CA PRO A 62 16.30 17.72 9.74
C PRO A 62 17.14 16.92 8.73
N LEU A 63 17.79 15.83 9.14
CA LEU A 63 18.54 14.93 8.25
C LEU A 63 17.65 13.92 7.50
N SER A 64 16.32 13.95 7.71
CA SER A 64 15.39 12.93 7.21
C SER A 64 14.46 13.41 6.09
N ILE A 65 14.66 14.60 5.51
CA ILE A 65 13.74 15.15 4.50
C ILE A 65 13.61 14.23 3.27
N GLU A 66 14.71 13.62 2.82
CA GLU A 66 14.71 12.56 1.79
C GLU A 66 14.08 11.24 2.27
N ALA A 67 14.16 10.93 3.56
CA ALA A 67 13.47 9.78 4.17
C ALA A 67 11.98 10.06 4.48
N ALA A 68 11.53 11.31 4.32
CA ALA A 68 10.17 11.74 4.66
C ALA A 68 9.23 11.78 3.45
N SER A 69 9.73 11.57 2.23
CA SER A 69 8.87 11.45 1.05
C SER A 69 9.39 10.44 0.06
N TRP A 70 8.47 9.80 -0.67
CA TRP A 70 8.82 8.90 -1.76
C TRP A 70 7.81 9.04 -2.89
N THR A 71 8.26 8.74 -4.11
CA THR A 71 7.42 8.79 -5.30
C THR A 71 7.44 7.44 -5.99
N GLN A 72 6.26 6.91 -6.28
CA GLN A 72 6.08 5.66 -7.01
C GLN A 72 5.44 5.94 -8.37
N SER A 73 6.07 5.46 -9.44
CA SER A 73 5.53 5.55 -10.80
C SER A 73 4.83 4.25 -11.13
N ARG A 74 3.50 4.29 -11.29
CA ARG A 74 2.69 3.10 -11.56
C ARG A 74 1.80 3.30 -12.79
N PRO A 75 1.63 2.28 -13.65
CA PRO A 75 0.64 2.31 -14.72
C PRO A 75 -0.78 2.32 -14.15
N PHE A 76 -1.76 2.71 -14.97
CA PHE A 76 -3.18 2.72 -14.55
C PHE A 76 -3.70 1.34 -14.09
N SER A 77 -3.13 0.25 -14.63
CA SER A 77 -3.48 -1.13 -14.27
C SER A 77 -3.30 -1.42 -12.79
N ASP A 78 -2.27 -0.86 -12.15
CA ASP A 78 -2.00 -1.07 -10.73
C ASP A 78 -3.11 -0.48 -9.86
N TYR A 79 -3.63 0.69 -10.24
CA TYR A 79 -4.75 1.32 -9.56
C TYR A 79 -6.06 0.54 -9.78
N CYS A 80 -6.22 -0.11 -10.92
CA CYS A 80 -7.33 -1.03 -11.17
C CYS A 80 -7.23 -2.28 -10.28
N THR A 81 -6.02 -2.82 -10.08
CA THR A 81 -5.77 -3.92 -9.14
C THR A 81 -6.05 -3.50 -7.70
N LEU A 82 -5.59 -2.33 -7.28
CA LEU A 82 -5.92 -1.75 -5.97
C LEU A 82 -7.44 -1.66 -5.78
N ARG A 83 -8.16 -1.09 -6.75
CA ARG A 83 -9.63 -1.01 -6.71
C ARG A 83 -10.28 -2.37 -6.54
N LYS A 84 -9.85 -3.39 -7.30
CA LYS A 84 -10.39 -4.76 -7.19
C LYS A 84 -10.14 -5.34 -5.81
N ASN A 85 -8.93 -5.20 -5.28
CA ASN A 85 -8.57 -5.69 -3.96
C ASN A 85 -9.41 -4.98 -2.88
N LEU A 86 -9.52 -3.65 -2.93
CA LEU A 86 -10.35 -2.88 -2.01
C LEU A 86 -11.82 -3.32 -2.04
N LEU A 87 -12.40 -3.54 -3.22
CA LEU A 87 -13.79 -4.00 -3.33
C LEU A 87 -14.00 -5.42 -2.81
N ARG A 88 -12.96 -6.27 -2.84
CA ARG A 88 -12.99 -7.60 -2.25
C ARG A 88 -12.92 -7.52 -0.72
N GLU A 89 -12.03 -6.69 -0.19
CA GLU A 89 -11.89 -6.48 1.26
C GLU A 89 -13.12 -5.76 1.85
N LEU A 90 -13.67 -4.79 1.14
CA LEU A 90 -14.92 -4.09 1.48
C LEU A 90 -16.11 -5.03 1.24
N GLN A 91 -16.34 -5.95 2.18
CA GLN A 91 -17.44 -6.90 2.14
C GLN A 91 -18.80 -6.14 2.11
N PRO A 92 -19.55 -6.16 0.99
CA PRO A 92 -20.74 -5.32 0.84
C PRO A 92 -21.90 -5.71 1.77
N GLY A 93 -21.90 -6.93 2.31
CA GLY A 93 -22.88 -7.41 3.28
C GLY A 93 -22.55 -7.07 4.74
N HIS A 94 -21.41 -6.42 5.01
CA HIS A 94 -21.03 -6.07 6.38
C HIS A 94 -21.93 -4.95 6.93
N SER A 95 -22.51 -5.19 8.11
CA SER A 95 -23.32 -4.23 8.84
C SER A 95 -22.58 -3.73 10.08
N CYS A 96 -22.32 -2.43 10.15
CA CYS A 96 -21.80 -1.74 11.32
C CYS A 96 -22.15 -0.24 11.24
N SER A 97 -21.83 0.52 12.28
CA SER A 97 -22.03 1.99 12.32
C SER A 97 -20.95 2.80 11.59
N ALA A 98 -19.89 2.14 11.09
CA ALA A 98 -18.82 2.78 10.37
C ALA A 98 -19.15 3.00 8.88
N GLU A 99 -18.33 3.78 8.20
CA GLU A 99 -18.50 4.17 6.80
C GLU A 99 -18.13 3.06 5.79
N CYS A 100 -17.96 1.79 6.21
CA CYS A 100 -17.50 0.71 5.33
C CYS A 100 -18.40 0.50 4.11
N LYS A 101 -19.72 0.57 4.30
CA LYS A 101 -20.72 0.46 3.22
C LYS A 101 -20.66 1.65 2.27
N TRP A 102 -20.48 2.84 2.82
CA TRP A 102 -20.31 4.05 2.03
C TRP A 102 -19.02 4.00 1.21
N LEU A 103 -17.89 3.59 1.83
CA LEU A 103 -16.61 3.46 1.16
C LEU A 103 -16.65 2.44 0.02
N TYR A 104 -17.35 1.31 0.20
CA TYR A 104 -17.61 0.36 -0.88
C TYR A 104 -18.25 1.04 -2.10
N ASN A 105 -19.30 1.83 -1.89
CA ASN A 105 -19.98 2.55 -2.97
C ASN A 105 -19.06 3.60 -3.61
N VAL A 106 -18.27 4.32 -2.80
CA VAL A 106 -17.31 5.30 -3.31
C VAL A 106 -16.27 4.65 -4.22
N VAL A 107 -15.65 3.55 -3.76
CA VAL A 107 -14.66 2.81 -4.57
C VAL A 107 -15.33 2.19 -5.81
N LYS A 108 -16.56 1.70 -5.71
CA LYS A 108 -17.29 1.11 -6.83
C LYS A 108 -17.69 2.13 -7.89
N GLN A 109 -18.11 3.33 -7.49
CA GLN A 109 -18.70 4.31 -8.40
C GLN A 109 -17.71 5.37 -8.86
N HIS A 110 -16.88 5.90 -7.95
CA HIS A 110 -16.05 7.08 -8.21
C HIS A 110 -14.59 6.76 -8.53
N PHE A 111 -14.11 5.57 -8.20
CA PHE A 111 -12.77 5.17 -8.60
C PHE A 111 -12.71 5.14 -10.15
N PRO A 112 -11.69 5.76 -10.78
CA PRO A 112 -11.55 5.74 -12.23
C PRO A 112 -11.60 4.32 -12.79
N LYS A 113 -12.30 4.15 -13.92
CA LYS A 113 -12.41 2.88 -14.64
C LYS A 113 -11.48 2.87 -15.84
N THR A 114 -11.08 1.69 -16.28
CA THR A 114 -10.42 1.49 -17.57
C THR A 114 -11.36 2.01 -18.65
N GLN A 115 -10.91 3.03 -19.37
CA GLN A 115 -11.66 3.54 -20.51
C GLN A 115 -11.38 2.65 -21.73
N PRO A 116 -12.37 2.47 -22.63
CA PRO A 116 -12.14 1.80 -23.90
C PRO A 116 -11.00 2.48 -24.67
N LYS A 117 -10.26 1.69 -25.46
CA LYS A 117 -9.02 2.04 -26.18
C LYS A 117 -9.23 3.07 -27.31
N PHE A 118 -9.76 4.24 -26.98
CA PHE A 118 -9.62 5.42 -27.82
C PHE A 118 -8.29 6.08 -27.49
N ALA A 119 -7.67 6.73 -28.48
CA ALA A 119 -6.37 7.37 -28.34
C ALA A 119 -6.27 8.15 -27.00
N PRO A 120 -5.21 7.93 -26.20
CA PRO A 120 -4.95 8.72 -25.01
C PRO A 120 -4.92 10.20 -25.39
N CYS A 121 -5.78 11.02 -24.79
CA CYS A 121 -5.68 12.47 -24.91
C CYS A 121 -5.38 13.05 -23.53
N ALA A 122 -4.57 14.12 -23.50
CA ALA A 122 -4.07 14.73 -22.26
C ALA A 122 -5.19 15.06 -21.27
N TYR A 123 -6.34 15.52 -21.77
CA TYR A 123 -7.51 15.81 -20.94
C TYR A 123 -8.06 14.58 -20.21
N LYS A 124 -8.18 13.44 -20.89
CA LYS A 124 -8.66 12.18 -20.27
C LYS A 124 -7.69 11.71 -19.20
N THR A 125 -6.39 11.79 -19.49
CA THR A 125 -5.32 11.42 -18.56
C THR A 125 -5.31 12.30 -17.31
N ASP A 126 -5.46 13.61 -17.45
CA ASP A 126 -5.52 14.51 -16.29
C ASP A 126 -6.78 14.27 -15.44
N ARG A 127 -7.95 14.05 -16.08
CA ARG A 127 -9.16 13.67 -15.35
C ARG A 127 -8.99 12.36 -14.57
N GLN A 128 -8.29 11.38 -15.15
CA GLN A 128 -7.94 10.15 -14.43
C GLN A 128 -7.03 10.44 -13.24
N ARG A 129 -5.99 11.27 -13.41
CA ARG A 129 -5.07 11.68 -12.33
C ARG A 129 -5.83 12.31 -11.17
N VAL A 130 -6.70 13.29 -11.44
CA VAL A 130 -7.51 13.96 -10.41
C VAL A 130 -8.44 12.97 -9.71
N GLY A 131 -9.11 12.11 -10.48
CA GLY A 131 -10.01 11.10 -9.93
C GLY A 131 -9.31 10.06 -9.05
N LEU A 132 -8.11 9.62 -9.45
CA LEU A 132 -7.27 8.72 -8.65
C LEU A 132 -6.86 9.38 -7.35
N LEU A 133 -6.30 10.59 -7.40
CA LEU A 133 -5.89 11.31 -6.20
C LEU A 133 -7.06 11.48 -5.24
N ARG A 134 -8.22 11.93 -5.74
CA ARG A 134 -9.44 12.08 -4.92
C ARG A 134 -9.84 10.77 -4.26
N ALA A 135 -9.87 9.67 -5.00
CA ALA A 135 -10.24 8.36 -4.45
C ALA A 135 -9.27 7.91 -3.35
N LEU A 136 -7.96 8.05 -3.56
CA LEU A 136 -6.94 7.70 -2.57
C LEU A 136 -7.05 8.56 -1.31
N THR A 137 -7.22 9.88 -1.45
CA THR A 137 -7.40 10.78 -0.31
C THR A 137 -8.68 10.48 0.47
N THR A 138 -9.77 10.09 -0.22
CA THR A 138 -11.02 9.70 0.44
C THR A 138 -10.86 8.38 1.21
N ILE A 139 -10.18 7.39 0.63
CA ILE A 139 -9.89 6.13 1.34
C ILE A 139 -9.04 6.43 2.59
N GLN A 140 -7.99 7.22 2.43
CA GLN A 140 -7.14 7.65 3.55
C GLN A 140 -7.97 8.34 4.64
N SER A 141 -8.81 9.32 4.29
CA SER A 141 -9.63 10.04 5.27
C SER A 141 -10.56 9.10 6.05
N THR A 142 -11.24 8.18 5.36
CA THR A 142 -12.13 7.22 6.00
C THR A 142 -11.38 6.29 6.95
N LEU A 143 -10.17 5.85 6.58
CA LEU A 143 -9.37 4.97 7.44
C LEU A 143 -8.83 5.69 8.69
N VAL A 144 -8.56 6.98 8.63
CA VAL A 144 -8.05 7.75 9.79
C VAL A 144 -9.14 8.32 10.69
N THR A 145 -10.39 8.37 10.21
CA THR A 145 -11.55 8.80 10.99
C THR A 145 -11.76 7.91 12.21
N HIS A 146 -11.83 8.52 13.40
CA HIS A 146 -11.98 7.81 14.67
C HIS A 146 -13.22 6.91 14.72
N GLY A 147 -14.36 7.37 14.21
CA GLY A 147 -15.62 6.61 14.19
C GLY A 147 -15.56 5.29 13.40
N ASN A 148 -14.55 5.11 12.54
CA ASN A 148 -14.39 3.92 11.72
C ASN A 148 -13.49 2.85 12.35
N ARG A 149 -12.81 3.16 13.46
CA ARG A 149 -11.84 2.25 14.12
C ARG A 149 -12.47 0.97 14.67
N GLY A 150 -13.76 1.00 15.02
CA GLY A 150 -14.48 -0.19 15.48
C GLY A 150 -14.79 -1.21 14.38
N CYS A 151 -14.64 -0.84 13.10
CA CYS A 151 -14.95 -1.73 11.98
C CYS A 151 -13.76 -2.62 11.65
N LYS A 152 -13.90 -3.94 11.91
CA LYS A 152 -12.88 -4.95 11.60
C LYS A 152 -12.54 -5.03 10.11
N ILE A 153 -13.49 -4.73 9.23
CA ILE A 153 -13.26 -4.72 7.79
C ILE A 153 -12.34 -3.57 7.39
N LEU A 154 -12.63 -2.35 7.88
CA LEU A 154 -11.82 -1.17 7.59
C LEU A 154 -10.43 -1.28 8.21
N MET A 155 -10.34 -1.63 9.50
CA MET A 155 -9.06 -1.73 10.23
C MET A 155 -8.27 -3.01 9.92
N GLY A 156 -8.86 -3.97 9.22
CA GLY A 156 -8.21 -5.21 8.79
C GLY A 156 -7.75 -5.13 7.34
N GLY A 157 -8.47 -5.83 6.46
CA GLY A 157 -8.08 -6.03 5.06
C GLY A 157 -7.92 -4.73 4.27
N VAL A 158 -8.81 -3.74 4.49
CA VAL A 158 -8.78 -2.46 3.76
C VAL A 158 -7.55 -1.64 4.16
N LEU A 159 -7.32 -1.46 5.46
CA LEU A 159 -6.16 -0.75 6.00
C LEU A 159 -4.85 -1.40 5.52
N ASN A 160 -4.74 -2.72 5.58
CA ASN A 160 -3.54 -3.44 5.13
C ASN A 160 -3.32 -3.29 3.62
N THR A 161 -4.37 -3.48 2.81
CA THR A 161 -4.29 -3.35 1.35
C THR A 161 -3.87 -1.94 0.94
N PHE A 162 -4.46 -0.92 1.56
CA PHE A 162 -4.20 0.48 1.22
C PHE A 162 -2.80 0.92 1.68
N SER A 163 -2.42 0.59 2.90
CA SER A 163 -1.08 0.91 3.42
C SER A 163 0.03 0.21 2.63
N ALA A 164 -0.14 -1.07 2.28
CA ALA A 164 0.82 -1.79 1.44
C ALA A 164 0.96 -1.15 0.05
N PHE A 165 -0.13 -0.63 -0.53
CA PHE A 165 -0.07 0.07 -1.82
C PHE A 165 0.68 1.42 -1.74
N LEU A 166 0.59 2.11 -0.59
CA LEU A 166 1.30 3.37 -0.34
C LEU A 166 2.75 3.16 0.09
N ALA A 167 3.04 2.08 0.82
CA ALA A 167 4.39 1.68 1.14
C ALA A 167 5.12 1.34 -0.18
N CYS A 168 6.23 2.01 -0.42
CA CYS A 168 6.98 1.85 -1.66
C CYS A 168 7.39 0.38 -1.89
N ASP A 169 6.87 -0.26 -2.94
CA ASP A 169 7.51 -1.47 -3.48
C ASP A 169 8.84 -1.04 -4.10
N ARG A 170 9.94 -1.37 -3.43
CA ARG A 170 11.32 -1.14 -3.91
C ARG A 170 11.67 -1.85 -5.23
N SER A 171 10.70 -2.38 -5.97
CA SER A 171 10.91 -3.10 -7.24
C SER A 171 11.08 -2.19 -8.47
N SER A 172 10.97 -0.87 -8.31
CA SER A 172 11.15 0.09 -9.43
C SER A 172 12.28 1.12 -9.27
N VAL A 173 13.08 1.02 -8.20
CA VAL A 173 14.45 1.57 -8.25
C VAL A 173 15.22 0.60 -9.15
N SER A 174 15.67 1.11 -10.28
CA SER A 174 16.33 0.39 -11.37
C SER A 174 17.06 -0.88 -10.93
N ARG A 175 16.75 -1.99 -11.60
CA ARG A 175 17.76 -3.04 -11.86
C ARG A 175 18.87 -2.41 -12.71
N THR A 176 19.64 -1.52 -12.10
CA THR A 176 20.99 -1.20 -12.52
C THR A 176 21.85 -1.94 -11.52
N SER A 177 22.50 -3.01 -11.99
CA SER A 177 23.41 -3.85 -11.23
C SER A 177 24.28 -3.05 -10.26
N LEU A 178 24.05 -3.24 -8.98
CA LEU A 178 25.15 -3.29 -8.03
C LEU A 178 25.11 -4.70 -7.46
N ALA A 179 25.83 -5.59 -8.17
CA ALA A 179 26.27 -6.84 -7.59
C ALA A 179 27.08 -6.49 -6.34
N LEU A 180 26.53 -6.78 -5.17
CA LEU A 180 27.33 -6.85 -3.96
C LEU A 180 28.11 -8.17 -4.02
N PRO A 181 29.43 -8.16 -3.81
CA PRO A 181 30.22 -9.38 -3.75
C PRO A 181 29.74 -10.21 -2.56
N VAL A 182 29.33 -11.44 -2.85
CA VAL A 182 29.00 -12.46 -1.86
C VAL A 182 30.21 -12.64 -0.93
N PRO A 183 30.05 -12.59 0.40
CA PRO A 183 31.14 -12.94 1.29
C PRO A 183 31.43 -14.44 1.15
N TYR A 184 32.63 -14.69 0.64
CA TYR A 184 33.44 -15.89 0.73
C TYR A 184 32.95 -16.90 1.78
N ARG A 185 32.38 -18.02 1.32
CA ARG A 185 32.34 -19.27 2.10
C ARG A 185 33.43 -20.19 1.56
N GLN A 186 34.48 -20.36 2.35
CA GLN A 186 35.30 -21.56 2.34
C GLN A 186 34.42 -22.78 2.59
N GLY A 187 34.58 -23.81 1.75
CA GLY A 187 33.95 -25.10 1.98
C GLY A 187 33.83 -25.95 0.73
N LEU A 188 34.82 -26.81 0.53
CA LEU A 188 34.77 -28.08 -0.21
C LEU A 188 34.71 -28.00 -1.75
N ILE A 189 35.91 -27.98 -2.32
CA ILE A 189 36.19 -28.47 -3.66
C ILE A 189 35.83 -29.96 -3.69
N SER A 190 34.76 -30.31 -4.40
CA SER A 190 34.59 -31.63 -4.99
C SER A 190 34.52 -31.42 -6.50
N LEU A 191 35.60 -31.82 -7.19
CA LEU A 191 35.59 -31.98 -8.64
C LEU A 191 34.53 -33.02 -9.03
N PRO A 192 33.91 -32.84 -10.21
CA PRO A 192 33.88 -33.98 -11.12
C PRO A 192 34.54 -33.65 -12.46
N ASN A 193 35.43 -34.56 -12.83
CA ASN A 193 35.88 -34.79 -14.19
C ASN A 193 34.67 -35.06 -15.11
N SER A 194 34.64 -34.44 -16.28
CA SER A 194 34.60 -35.19 -17.54
C SER A 194 34.51 -34.26 -18.76
N LEU A 195 35.60 -34.27 -19.51
CA LEU A 195 35.69 -33.82 -20.90
C LEU A 195 34.83 -34.72 -21.79
N GLY A 196 33.95 -34.12 -22.59
CA GLY A 196 33.22 -34.80 -23.66
C GLY A 196 32.54 -33.80 -24.59
N ARG A 197 33.28 -33.10 -25.46
CA ARG A 197 33.31 -33.36 -26.92
C ARG A 197 31.93 -33.68 -27.53
N LYS A 198 31.32 -32.73 -28.27
CA LYS A 198 31.36 -32.69 -29.75
C LYS A 198 30.41 -31.63 -30.34
N LEU A 199 30.97 -30.88 -31.29
CA LEU A 199 30.31 -30.08 -32.30
C LEU A 199 29.77 -30.96 -33.44
N ALA A 200 28.95 -30.34 -34.30
CA ALA A 200 28.29 -30.81 -35.53
C ALA A 200 26.91 -31.49 -35.29
N SER A 201 25.88 -31.26 -36.10
CA SER A 201 25.93 -31.07 -37.55
C SER A 201 24.68 -30.34 -38.07
N LEU A 202 24.91 -29.40 -38.99
CA LEU A 202 23.91 -28.87 -39.90
C LEU A 202 23.75 -29.81 -41.10
N ARG A 203 22.56 -29.74 -41.72
CA ARG A 203 22.15 -30.29 -43.02
C ARG A 203 21.74 -31.75 -43.04
N THR A 204 20.44 -31.95 -43.30
CA THR A 204 19.99 -32.73 -44.47
C THR A 204 18.64 -32.20 -44.94
N LEU A 205 18.65 -31.57 -46.12
CA LEU A 205 17.51 -31.50 -47.04
C LEU A 205 17.16 -32.93 -47.45
N SER A 206 15.87 -33.26 -47.56
CA SER A 206 15.32 -34.07 -48.67
C SER A 206 13.82 -34.32 -48.54
N ARG A 207 13.11 -33.92 -49.61
CA ARG A 207 11.96 -34.58 -50.25
C ARG A 207 10.66 -34.73 -49.47
N VAL A 208 9.70 -33.88 -49.85
CA VAL A 208 8.28 -34.25 -49.92
C VAL A 208 7.92 -34.40 -51.40
N ARG A 209 7.58 -35.62 -51.81
CA ARG A 209 6.79 -35.93 -53.00
C ARG A 209 5.40 -36.30 -52.50
N ARG A 210 4.37 -35.63 -53.01
CA ARG A 210 3.17 -36.24 -53.60
C ARG A 210 2.47 -35.17 -54.42
#